data_AF-A0A7S3K8Q9-F1
#
_entry.id   AF-A0A7S3K8Q9-F1
#
_cell.length_a   1.000
_cell.length_b   1.000
_cell.length_c   1.000
_cell.angle_alpha   90.00
_cell.angle_beta   90.00
_cell.angle_gamma   90.00
#
_symmetry.space_group_name_H-M   'P 1'
#
loop_
_entity.id
_entity.type
_entity.pdbx_description
1 polymer ?
#
loop_
_entity_poly.entity_id
_entity_poly.type
_entity_poly.pdbx_seq_one_letter_code
_entity_poly.pdbx_strand_id
1 'polypeptide(L)'
;ISGNDLKCRVDKIIDSLGLLKCRKTKIGNQQLKGLSGGERKRTAIGVEMITDPQVLFLDEPTSGLDSFTANKIVGLLVDQSRQGRTIIATIHQPSSSTFALFDRLILLMDGHLIYQGKADQAANYFQGLGFKIPTYANPADFFLKEFYVPFRKKREDLEKLDKLIQGYDQNMKLSVENEDKDSNNYEVITSEKLKHNASHSGFCREFLEIVKRTVKNI
;
A
#
# COMPACT_ATOMS: atom_id res chain seq x y z
N ILE A 1 24.02 16.79 9.99
CA ILE A 1 23.40 17.36 8.77
C ILE A 1 23.68 18.85 8.79
N SER A 2 24.42 19.41 7.81
CA SER A 2 24.66 20.85 7.76
C SER A 2 23.34 21.59 7.52
N GLY A 3 23.19 22.82 8.02
CA GLY A 3 21.96 23.61 7.82
C GLY A 3 21.60 23.83 6.34
N ASN A 4 22.61 23.81 5.45
CA ASN A 4 22.41 23.89 4.01
C ASN A 4 21.90 22.57 3.40
N ASP A 5 22.34 21.42 3.90
CA ASP A 5 21.89 20.11 3.43
C ASP A 5 20.41 19.90 3.75
N LEU A 6 19.99 20.32 4.96
CA LEU A 6 18.60 20.23 5.39
C LEU A 6 17.69 21.09 4.48
N LYS A 7 18.10 22.32 4.16
CA LYS A 7 17.33 23.19 3.25
C LYS A 7 17.20 22.58 1.85
N CYS A 8 18.28 22.03 1.30
CA CYS A 8 18.25 21.37 0.00
C CYS A 8 17.27 20.18 0.00
N ARG A 9 17.25 19.40 1.08
CA ARG A 9 16.34 18.28 1.26
C ARG A 9 14.88 18.71 1.38
N VAL A 10 14.59 19.74 2.18
CA VAL A 10 13.25 20.33 2.28
C VAL A 10 12.76 20.77 0.90
N ASP A 11 13.61 21.45 0.13
CA ASP A 11 13.23 21.97 -1.18
C ASP A 11 12.93 20.84 -2.18
N LYS A 12 13.70 19.74 -2.15
CA LYS A 12 13.40 18.52 -2.92
C LYS A 12 12.07 17.89 -2.53
N ILE A 13 11.77 17.81 -1.23
CA ILE A 13 10.51 17.23 -0.74
C ILE A 13 9.32 18.09 -1.20
N ILE A 14 9.42 19.42 -1.05
CA ILE A 14 8.37 20.36 -1.49
C ILE A 14 8.08 20.21 -2.98
N ASP A 15 9.11 20.07 -3.79
CA ASP A 15 8.97 19.84 -5.23
C ASP A 15 8.31 18.49 -5.52
N SER A 16 8.82 17.42 -4.93
CA SER A 16 8.31 16.05 -5.13
C SER A 16 6.85 15.86 -4.73
N LEU A 17 6.33 16.66 -3.79
CA LEU A 17 4.94 16.63 -3.35
C LEU A 17 4.06 17.65 -4.06
N GLY A 18 4.60 18.39 -5.02
CA GLY A 18 3.88 19.41 -5.79
C GLY A 18 3.39 20.58 -4.93
N LEU A 19 4.17 20.97 -3.92
CA LEU A 19 3.86 22.04 -2.96
C LEU A 19 4.56 23.37 -3.29
N LEU A 20 5.27 23.47 -4.43
CA LEU A 20 6.00 24.69 -4.82
C LEU A 20 5.15 25.96 -4.78
N LYS A 21 3.91 25.88 -5.28
CA LYS A 21 2.98 27.03 -5.36
C LYS A 21 2.57 27.54 -3.98
N CYS A 22 2.56 26.68 -2.96
CA CYS A 22 2.09 27.01 -1.61
C CYS A 22 3.20 26.98 -0.54
N ARG A 23 4.48 26.90 -0.95
CA ARG A 23 5.66 26.88 -0.07
C ARG A 23 5.69 28.00 0.98
N LYS A 24 5.23 29.21 0.61
CA LYS A 24 5.22 30.39 1.50
C LYS A 24 3.84 30.67 2.10
N THR A 25 2.87 29.80 1.85
CA THR A 25 1.49 29.94 2.35
C THR A 25 1.42 29.38 3.76
N LYS A 26 0.73 30.08 4.67
CA LYS A 26 0.48 29.57 6.02
C LYS A 26 -0.40 28.32 5.96
N ILE A 27 -0.13 27.33 6.82
CA ILE A 27 -0.94 26.10 6.92
C ILE A 27 -2.43 26.41 7.21
N GLY A 28 -2.68 27.45 8.01
CA GLY A 28 -4.00 27.85 8.45
C GLY A 28 -4.60 26.90 9.50
N ASN A 29 -5.79 27.24 9.98
CA ASN A 29 -6.57 26.44 10.91
C ASN A 29 -8.08 26.64 10.61
N GLN A 30 -8.98 26.30 11.54
CA GLN A 30 -10.43 26.47 11.32
C GLN A 30 -10.84 27.96 11.22
N GLN A 31 -10.08 28.87 11.81
CA GLN A 31 -10.40 30.30 11.88
C GLN A 31 -9.61 31.13 10.85
N LEU A 32 -8.42 30.66 10.47
CA LEU A 32 -7.51 31.33 9.55
C LEU A 32 -7.35 30.52 8.27
N LYS A 33 -7.69 31.14 7.14
CA LYS A 33 -7.51 30.54 5.81
C LYS A 33 -6.02 30.25 5.56
N GLY A 34 -5.75 29.09 4.98
CA GLY A 34 -4.41 28.63 4.64
C GLY A 34 -4.42 27.62 3.50
N LEU A 35 -3.63 26.56 3.63
CA LEU A 35 -3.56 25.46 2.67
C LEU A 35 -4.91 24.76 2.49
N SER A 36 -5.19 24.30 1.28
CA SER A 36 -6.30 23.38 1.01
C SER A 36 -6.11 22.04 1.74
N GLY A 37 -7.17 21.24 1.88
CA GLY A 37 -7.11 19.94 2.55
C GLY A 37 -6.05 19.01 1.94
N GLY A 38 -5.99 18.92 0.61
CA GLY A 38 -5.00 18.10 -0.10
C GLY A 38 -3.57 18.62 0.03
N GLU A 39 -3.37 19.94 0.03
CA GLU A 39 -2.06 20.54 0.32
C GLU A 39 -1.62 20.29 1.75
N ARG A 40 -2.54 20.37 2.72
CA ARG A 40 -2.25 20.07 4.13
C ARG A 40 -1.87 18.60 4.32
N LYS A 41 -2.59 17.66 3.69
CA LYS A 41 -2.24 16.22 3.71
C LYS A 41 -0.87 15.97 3.10
N ARG A 42 -0.57 16.55 1.94
CA ARG A 42 0.77 16.44 1.32
C ARG A 42 1.85 17.07 2.19
N THR A 43 1.57 18.20 2.83
CA THR A 43 2.52 18.81 3.78
C THR A 43 2.80 17.89 4.96
N ALA A 44 1.78 17.22 5.51
CA ALA A 44 1.96 16.24 6.59
C ALA A 44 2.81 15.04 6.14
N ILE A 45 2.57 14.49 4.96
CA ILE A 45 3.42 13.45 4.35
C ILE A 45 4.87 13.95 4.21
N GLY A 46 5.06 15.20 3.77
CA GLY A 46 6.39 15.81 3.63
C GLY A 46 7.13 15.97 4.95
N VAL A 47 6.43 16.19 6.07
CA VAL A 47 7.03 16.22 7.41
C VAL A 47 7.61 14.85 7.74
N GLU A 48 6.89 13.76 7.48
CA GLU A 48 7.40 12.41 7.72
C GLU A 48 8.59 12.07 6.80
N MET A 49 8.53 12.51 5.55
CA MET A 49 9.60 12.32 4.56
C MET A 49 10.89 13.09 4.88
N ILE A 50 10.88 14.06 5.81
CA ILE A 50 12.07 14.82 6.17
C ILE A 50 13.20 13.90 6.67
N THR A 51 12.84 12.75 7.24
CA THR A 51 13.77 11.73 7.75
C THR A 51 14.26 10.75 6.68
N ASP A 52 13.77 10.88 5.43
CA ASP A 52 14.09 10.01 4.28
C ASP A 52 13.94 8.53 4.66
N PRO A 53 12.75 8.14 5.16
CA PRO A 53 12.54 6.77 5.59
C PRO A 53 12.50 5.84 4.37
N GLN A 54 13.11 4.65 4.52
CA GLN A 54 13.02 3.59 3.50
C GLN A 54 11.60 2.98 3.45
N VAL A 55 10.88 3.01 4.57
CA VAL A 55 9.51 2.51 4.71
C VAL A 55 8.62 3.61 5.29
N LEU A 56 7.53 3.93 4.59
CA LEU A 56 6.58 4.95 5.00
C LEU A 56 5.21 4.31 5.29
N PHE A 57 4.72 4.47 6.52
CA PHE A 57 3.38 4.04 6.92
C PHE A 57 2.43 5.24 6.91
N LEU A 58 1.26 5.08 6.31
CA LEU A 58 0.26 6.14 6.19
C LEU A 58 -1.11 5.62 6.60
N ASP A 59 -1.71 6.26 7.60
CA ASP A 59 -3.07 5.94 8.01
C ASP A 59 -4.07 6.85 7.29
N GLU A 60 -4.89 6.26 6.42
CA GLU A 60 -5.96 6.93 5.66
C GLU A 60 -5.53 8.27 5.03
N PRO A 61 -4.50 8.28 4.15
CA PRO A 61 -3.95 9.52 3.62
C PRO A 61 -4.93 10.27 2.70
N THR A 62 -5.97 9.59 2.22
CA THR A 62 -7.02 10.12 1.34
C THR A 62 -8.26 10.61 2.09
N SER A 63 -8.32 10.46 3.42
CA SER A 63 -9.48 10.86 4.23
C SER A 63 -9.79 12.35 4.11
N GLY A 64 -11.09 12.66 3.95
CA GLY A 64 -11.61 14.02 3.85
C GLY A 64 -11.30 14.74 2.54
N LEU A 65 -10.90 14.00 1.50
CA LEU A 65 -10.63 14.54 0.16
C LEU A 65 -11.66 14.03 -0.85
N ASP A 66 -11.90 14.82 -1.88
CA ASP A 66 -12.62 14.35 -3.07
C ASP A 66 -11.80 13.28 -3.82
N SER A 67 -12.46 12.47 -4.64
CA SER A 67 -11.84 11.35 -5.35
C SER A 67 -10.69 11.77 -6.26
N PHE A 68 -10.74 12.96 -6.86
CA PHE A 68 -9.69 13.44 -7.75
C PHE A 68 -8.44 13.85 -6.98
N THR A 69 -8.60 14.57 -5.87
CA THR A 69 -7.50 14.95 -4.99
C THR A 69 -6.89 13.72 -4.30
N ALA A 70 -7.72 12.77 -3.87
CA ALA A 70 -7.27 11.49 -3.31
C ALA A 70 -6.40 10.71 -4.33
N ASN A 71 -6.87 10.56 -5.57
CA ASN A 71 -6.14 9.87 -6.64
C ASN A 71 -4.78 10.53 -6.92
N LYS A 72 -4.70 11.87 -6.87
CA LYS A 72 -3.42 12.59 -6.99
C LYS A 72 -2.46 12.29 -5.84
N ILE A 73 -2.95 12.22 -4.60
CA ILE A 73 -2.09 11.87 -3.46
C ILE A 73 -1.56 10.45 -3.61
N VAL A 74 -2.40 9.49 -3.97
CA VAL A 74 -1.95 8.11 -4.20
C VAL A 74 -0.95 8.03 -5.35
N GLY A 75 -1.18 8.77 -6.46
CA GLY A 75 -0.20 8.86 -7.55
C GLY A 75 1.17 9.39 -7.09
N LEU A 76 1.19 10.43 -6.24
CA LEU A 76 2.44 10.94 -5.65
C LEU A 76 3.13 9.87 -4.79
N LEU A 77 2.38 9.10 -4.00
CA LEU A 77 2.93 8.00 -3.22
C LEU A 77 3.52 6.92 -4.12
N VAL A 78 2.83 6.55 -5.21
CA VAL A 78 3.38 5.61 -6.20
C VAL A 78 4.69 6.13 -6.80
N ASP A 79 4.79 7.42 -7.11
CA ASP A 79 6.04 8.01 -7.60
C ASP A 79 7.15 7.99 -6.55
N GLN A 80 6.82 8.16 -5.26
CA GLN A 80 7.77 7.96 -4.17
C GLN A 80 8.20 6.49 -4.03
N SER A 81 7.29 5.55 -4.25
CA SER A 81 7.59 4.11 -4.25
C SER A 81 8.59 3.74 -5.34
N ARG A 82 8.39 4.27 -6.55
CA ARG A 82 9.31 4.10 -7.70
C ARG A 82 10.71 4.66 -7.46
N GLN A 83 10.89 5.58 -6.52
CA GLN A 83 12.20 6.09 -6.09
C GLN A 83 12.91 5.15 -5.09
N GLY A 84 12.35 3.97 -4.80
CA GLY A 84 12.95 2.96 -3.93
C GLY A 84 12.43 2.97 -2.49
N ARG A 85 11.31 3.65 -2.21
CA ARG A 85 10.66 3.62 -0.90
C ARG A 85 9.58 2.54 -0.87
N THR A 86 9.41 1.87 0.26
CA THR A 86 8.25 1.01 0.50
C THR A 86 7.17 1.85 1.16
N ILE A 87 5.95 1.83 0.62
CA ILE A 87 4.82 2.58 1.17
C ILE A 87 3.72 1.61 1.54
N ILE A 88 3.26 1.71 2.78
CA ILE A 88 2.16 0.92 3.32
C ILE A 88 1.09 1.91 3.78
N ALA A 89 -0.10 1.80 3.20
CA ALA A 89 -1.19 2.71 3.52
C ALA A 89 -2.51 1.96 3.72
N THR A 90 -3.31 2.43 4.67
CA THR A 90 -4.74 2.11 4.79
C THR A 90 -5.52 3.06 3.90
N ILE A 91 -6.43 2.53 3.07
CA ILE A 91 -7.28 3.35 2.20
C ILE A 91 -8.72 2.85 2.29
N HIS A 92 -9.59 3.70 2.81
CA HIS A 92 -11.01 3.45 2.92
C HIS A 92 -11.70 3.77 1.58
N GLN A 93 -12.33 2.76 0.98
CA GLN A 93 -13.16 2.89 -0.24
C GLN A 93 -12.45 3.61 -1.40
N PRO A 94 -11.34 3.06 -1.94
CA PRO A 94 -10.65 3.67 -3.07
C PRO A 94 -11.56 3.67 -4.31
N SER A 95 -11.54 4.77 -5.07
CA SER A 95 -12.14 4.79 -6.41
C SER A 95 -11.47 3.75 -7.31
N SER A 96 -12.15 3.30 -8.37
CA SER A 96 -11.58 2.35 -9.33
C SER A 96 -10.23 2.81 -9.90
N SER A 97 -10.09 4.12 -10.17
CA SER A 97 -8.83 4.70 -10.64
C SER A 97 -7.71 4.60 -9.60
N THR A 98 -8.04 4.78 -8.32
CA THR A 98 -7.09 4.73 -7.22
C THR A 98 -6.69 3.29 -6.95
N PHE A 99 -7.65 2.36 -6.94
CA PHE A 99 -7.40 0.93 -6.75
C PHE A 99 -6.47 0.35 -7.83
N ALA A 100 -6.60 0.80 -9.08
CA ALA A 100 -5.73 0.39 -10.18
C ALA A 100 -4.25 0.80 -10.01
N LEU A 101 -3.94 1.70 -9.08
CA LEU A 101 -2.56 2.11 -8.78
C LEU A 101 -1.87 1.21 -7.75
N PHE A 102 -2.58 0.28 -7.11
CA PHE A 102 -2.01 -0.55 -6.05
C PHE A 102 -1.18 -1.69 -6.62
N ASP A 103 0.08 -1.79 -6.22
CA ASP A 103 0.94 -2.93 -6.57
C ASP A 103 0.48 -4.20 -5.85
N ARG A 104 0.18 -4.06 -4.55
CA ARG A 104 -0.22 -5.15 -3.64
C ARG A 104 -1.44 -4.75 -2.83
N LEU A 105 -2.23 -5.74 -2.46
CA LEU A 105 -3.42 -5.59 -1.64
C LEU A 105 -3.34 -6.57 -0.45
N ILE A 106 -3.63 -6.05 0.73
CA ILE A 106 -3.91 -6.82 1.94
C ILE A 106 -5.37 -6.56 2.29
N LEU A 107 -6.16 -7.62 2.46
CA LEU A 107 -7.55 -7.52 2.91
C LEU A 107 -7.70 -8.20 4.26
N LEU A 108 -8.36 -7.50 5.18
CA LEU A 108 -8.68 -7.96 6.50
C LEU A 108 -10.19 -8.07 6.67
N MET A 109 -10.65 -9.12 7.34
CA MET A 109 -12.03 -9.31 7.76
C MET A 109 -12.03 -9.71 9.23
N ASP A 110 -12.66 -8.90 10.09
CA ASP A 110 -12.77 -9.16 11.53
C ASP A 110 -11.41 -9.44 12.23
N GLY A 111 -10.36 -8.74 11.78
CA GLY A 111 -8.99 -8.90 12.30
C GLY A 111 -8.18 -10.03 11.67
N HIS A 112 -8.76 -10.81 10.76
CA HIS A 112 -8.08 -11.90 10.06
C HIS A 112 -7.70 -11.55 8.63
N LEU A 113 -6.54 -12.01 8.17
CA LEU A 113 -6.13 -11.91 6.78
C LEU A 113 -6.95 -12.86 5.92
N ILE A 114 -7.62 -12.31 4.92
CA ILE A 114 -8.40 -13.08 3.94
C ILE A 114 -7.76 -13.06 2.54
N TYR A 115 -6.87 -12.11 2.29
CA TYR A 115 -6.09 -12.02 1.06
C TYR A 115 -4.83 -11.21 1.27
N GLN A 116 -3.75 -11.65 0.63
CA GLN A 116 -2.52 -10.91 0.48
C GLN A 116 -1.87 -11.27 -0.85
N GLY A 117 -1.58 -10.27 -1.68
CA GLY A 117 -1.00 -10.52 -2.99
C GLY A 117 -1.00 -9.29 -3.88
N LYS A 118 -0.84 -9.49 -5.19
CA LYS A 118 -1.00 -8.40 -6.16
C LYS A 118 -2.45 -7.92 -6.19
N ALA A 119 -2.69 -6.62 -6.34
CA ALA A 119 -4.05 -6.09 -6.32
C ALA A 119 -4.91 -6.59 -7.50
N ASP A 120 -4.29 -6.76 -8.67
CA ASP A 120 -4.93 -7.24 -9.90
C ASP A 120 -5.38 -8.72 -9.83
N GLN A 121 -4.70 -9.55 -9.03
CA GLN A 121 -5.04 -10.97 -8.84
C GLN A 121 -6.11 -11.21 -7.77
N ALA A 122 -6.44 -10.20 -6.97
CA ALA A 122 -7.40 -10.36 -5.86
C ALA A 122 -8.76 -10.84 -6.35
N ALA A 123 -9.22 -10.33 -7.50
CA ALA A 123 -10.49 -10.75 -8.07
C ALA A 123 -10.50 -12.24 -8.46
N ASN A 124 -9.46 -12.69 -9.17
CA ASN A 124 -9.33 -14.09 -9.58
C ASN A 124 -9.27 -15.04 -8.38
N TYR A 125 -8.58 -14.64 -7.30
CA TYR A 125 -8.49 -15.41 -6.06
C TYR A 125 -9.88 -15.67 -5.45
N PHE A 126 -10.68 -14.63 -5.23
CA PHE A 126 -12.00 -14.82 -4.64
C PHE A 126 -12.99 -15.51 -5.59
N GLN A 127 -12.84 -15.36 -6.91
CA GLN A 127 -13.58 -16.18 -7.88
C GLN A 127 -13.30 -17.68 -7.71
N GLY A 128 -12.04 -18.06 -7.46
CA GLY A 128 -11.65 -19.43 -7.15
C GLY A 128 -12.28 -19.99 -5.86
N LEU A 129 -12.57 -19.12 -4.90
CA LEU A 129 -13.30 -19.48 -3.67
C LEU A 129 -14.83 -19.51 -3.85
N GLY A 130 -15.33 -19.23 -5.05
CA GLY A 130 -16.75 -19.28 -5.42
C GLY A 130 -17.49 -17.94 -5.32
N PHE A 131 -16.79 -16.81 -5.14
CA PHE A 131 -17.42 -15.49 -5.14
C PHE A 131 -17.64 -14.96 -6.56
N LYS A 132 -18.83 -14.46 -6.85
CA LYS A 132 -19.15 -13.86 -8.16
C LYS A 132 -18.81 -12.36 -8.15
N ILE A 133 -17.66 -12.02 -8.70
CA ILE A 133 -17.22 -10.62 -8.82
C ILE A 133 -17.81 -10.02 -10.11
N PRO A 134 -18.57 -8.91 -10.03
CA PRO A 134 -19.09 -8.24 -11.21
C PRO A 134 -17.98 -7.60 -12.04
N THR A 135 -17.99 -7.82 -13.36
CA THR A 135 -16.94 -7.33 -14.30
C THR A 135 -16.86 -5.81 -14.39
N TYR A 136 -18.00 -5.11 -14.26
CA TYR A 136 -18.09 -3.65 -14.44
C TYR A 136 -18.19 -2.88 -13.12
N ALA A 137 -17.94 -3.54 -11.99
CA ALA A 137 -17.92 -2.91 -10.68
C ALA A 137 -16.48 -2.67 -10.22
N ASN A 138 -16.29 -1.67 -9.37
CA ASN A 138 -15.04 -1.48 -8.65
C ASN A 138 -14.79 -2.71 -7.75
N PRO A 139 -13.68 -3.46 -7.95
CA PRO A 139 -13.38 -4.62 -7.11
C PRO A 139 -13.27 -4.25 -5.63
N ALA A 140 -12.71 -3.07 -5.32
CA ALA A 140 -12.58 -2.61 -3.93
C ALA A 140 -13.93 -2.44 -3.24
N ASP A 141 -14.89 -1.82 -3.91
CA ASP A 141 -16.25 -1.64 -3.37
C ASP A 141 -16.95 -2.99 -3.19
N PHE A 142 -16.74 -3.92 -4.13
CA PHE A 142 -17.23 -5.29 -4.00
C PHE A 142 -16.64 -5.97 -2.77
N PHE A 143 -15.31 -5.94 -2.59
CA PHE A 143 -14.65 -6.58 -1.43
C PHE A 143 -15.14 -6.00 -0.11
N LEU A 144 -15.24 -4.67 -0.01
CA LEU A 144 -15.70 -4.01 1.22
C LEU A 144 -17.15 -4.34 1.54
N LYS A 145 -18.02 -4.43 0.53
CA LYS A 145 -19.43 -4.79 0.73
C LYS A 145 -19.58 -6.28 1.07
N GLU A 146 -18.89 -7.13 0.33
CA GLU A 146 -19.00 -8.58 0.46
C GLU A 146 -18.38 -9.03 1.79
N PHE A 147 -17.21 -8.52 2.19
CA PHE A 147 -16.51 -8.94 3.41
C PHE A 147 -16.82 -8.06 4.64
N TYR A 148 -17.89 -7.26 4.57
CA TYR A 148 -18.37 -6.51 5.73
C TYR A 148 -18.96 -7.44 6.79
N VAL A 149 -18.50 -7.31 8.04
CA VAL A 149 -19.05 -8.04 9.18
C VAL A 149 -19.81 -7.07 10.08
N PRO A 150 -21.13 -7.24 10.27
CA PRO A 150 -21.89 -6.41 11.19
C PRO A 150 -21.50 -6.70 12.64
N PHE A 151 -21.70 -5.72 13.53
CA PHE A 151 -21.42 -5.88 14.96
C PHE A 151 -22.13 -7.09 15.60
N ARG A 152 -23.37 -7.37 15.17
CA ARG A 152 -24.09 -8.60 15.53
C ARG A 152 -23.86 -9.66 14.45
N LYS A 153 -22.87 -10.51 14.68
CA LYS A 153 -22.49 -11.60 13.77
C LYS A 153 -23.60 -12.64 13.69
N LYS A 154 -24.02 -12.95 12.47
CA LYS A 154 -24.87 -14.11 12.20
C LYS A 154 -23.99 -15.34 12.02
N ARG A 155 -24.60 -16.52 12.09
CA ARG A 155 -23.91 -17.79 11.84
C ARG A 155 -23.27 -17.83 10.43
N GLU A 156 -23.98 -17.28 9.45
CA GLU A 156 -23.51 -17.16 8.05
C GLU A 156 -22.21 -16.34 7.94
N ASP A 157 -22.08 -15.25 8.72
CA ASP A 157 -20.89 -14.39 8.71
C ASP A 157 -19.66 -15.14 9.24
N LEU A 158 -19.85 -15.96 10.27
CA LEU A 158 -18.80 -16.78 10.89
C LEU A 158 -18.36 -17.92 9.96
N GLU A 159 -19.31 -18.61 9.33
CA GLU A 159 -19.02 -19.70 8.37
C GLU A 159 -18.26 -19.15 7.14
N LYS A 160 -18.63 -17.95 6.69
CA LYS A 160 -17.91 -17.25 5.62
C LYS A 160 -16.50 -16.86 6.02
N LEU A 161 -16.33 -16.29 7.22
CA LEU A 161 -15.02 -15.93 7.75
C LEU A 161 -14.11 -17.15 7.84
N ASP A 162 -14.59 -18.26 8.39
CA ASP A 162 -13.84 -19.51 8.51
C ASP A 162 -13.41 -20.05 7.13
N LYS A 163 -14.32 -20.05 6.15
CA LYS A 163 -14.00 -20.43 4.76
C LYS A 163 -12.89 -19.56 4.16
N LEU A 164 -12.92 -18.25 4.39
CA LEU A 164 -11.94 -17.31 3.86
C LEU A 164 -10.57 -17.48 4.52
N ILE A 165 -10.53 -17.69 5.84
CA ILE A 165 -9.30 -17.95 6.59
C ILE A 165 -8.65 -19.26 6.11
N GLN A 166 -9.43 -20.33 5.99
CA GLN A 166 -8.93 -21.62 5.48
C GLN A 166 -8.40 -21.52 4.05
N GLY A 167 -9.12 -20.79 3.18
CA GLY A 167 -8.67 -20.53 1.81
C GLY A 167 -7.35 -19.76 1.76
N TYR A 168 -7.20 -18.75 2.64
CA TYR A 168 -5.97 -17.98 2.77
C TYR A 168 -4.80 -18.84 3.26
N ASP A 169 -4.98 -19.61 4.33
CA ASP A 169 -3.95 -20.46 4.91
C ASP A 169 -3.46 -21.53 3.92
N GLN A 170 -4.36 -22.11 3.14
CA GLN A 170 -4.00 -23.06 2.07
C GLN A 170 -3.18 -22.39 0.98
N ASN A 171 -3.61 -21.23 0.49
CA ASN A 171 -2.88 -20.49 -0.54
C ASN A 171 -1.51 -20.01 -0.04
N MET A 172 -1.41 -19.63 1.23
CA MET A 172 -0.16 -19.23 1.86
C MET A 172 0.82 -20.40 1.95
N LYS A 173 0.37 -21.59 2.38
CA LYS A 173 1.20 -22.82 2.40
C LYS A 173 1.74 -23.15 1.02
N LEU A 174 0.88 -23.12 -0.01
CA LEU A 174 1.30 -23.35 -1.40
C LEU A 174 2.36 -22.33 -1.86
N SER A 175 2.20 -21.06 -1.48
CA SER A 175 3.16 -20.02 -1.84
C SER A 175 4.53 -20.24 -1.19
N VAL A 176 4.55 -20.61 0.10
CA VAL A 176 5.78 -20.92 0.85
C VAL A 176 6.48 -22.17 0.27
N GLU A 177 5.74 -23.24 -0.01
CA GLU A 177 6.29 -24.47 -0.58
C GLU A 177 6.91 -24.27 -1.98
N ASN A 178 6.37 -23.33 -2.76
CA ASN A 178 6.94 -22.97 -4.07
C ASN A 178 8.22 -22.13 -3.91
N GLU A 179 8.30 -21.25 -2.90
CA GLU A 179 9.50 -20.47 -2.60
C GLU A 179 10.67 -21.34 -2.09
N ASP A 180 10.40 -22.40 -1.32
CA ASP A 180 11.42 -23.34 -0.85
C ASP A 180 12.02 -24.16 -1.99
N LYS A 181 11.22 -24.49 -3.02
CA LYS A 181 11.69 -25.20 -4.22
C LYS A 181 12.61 -24.34 -5.08
N ASP A 182 12.30 -23.05 -5.23
CA ASP A 182 13.16 -22.10 -5.93
C ASP A 182 14.45 -21.81 -5.15
N SER A 183 14.41 -21.89 -3.82
CA SER A 183 15.58 -21.66 -2.93
C SER A 183 16.65 -22.74 -3.02
N ASN A 184 16.32 -23.97 -3.42
CA ASN A 184 17.29 -25.06 -3.60
C ASN A 184 18.07 -25.00 -4.94
N ASN A 185 17.83 -23.99 -5.79
CA ASN A 185 18.42 -23.89 -7.13
C ASN A 185 19.42 -22.71 -7.30
N TYR A 186 19.89 -22.12 -6.21
CA TYR A 186 20.81 -20.97 -6.25
C TYR A 186 22.27 -21.41 -6.39
N GLU A 187 22.71 -21.69 -7.62
CA GLU A 187 24.08 -21.35 -8.00
C GLU A 187 24.23 -19.82 -8.04
N VAL A 188 25.38 -19.32 -7.61
CA VAL A 188 25.71 -17.90 -7.42
C VAL A 188 25.39 -17.06 -8.66
N ILE A 189 24.26 -16.34 -8.64
CA ILE A 189 23.84 -15.46 -9.74
C ILE A 189 24.49 -14.07 -9.55
N THR A 190 25.42 -13.72 -10.43
CA THR A 190 26.06 -12.41 -10.53
C THR A 190 25.09 -11.31 -10.96
N SER A 191 25.46 -10.07 -10.63
CA SER A 191 24.73 -8.79 -10.67
C SER A 191 23.99 -8.44 -11.97
N GLU A 192 24.27 -9.11 -13.09
CA GLU A 192 23.72 -8.80 -14.40
C GLU A 192 22.33 -9.44 -14.67
N LYS A 193 21.97 -10.53 -13.98
CA LYS A 193 20.69 -11.23 -14.19
C LYS A 193 19.50 -10.69 -13.39
N LEU A 194 19.73 -9.79 -12.41
CA LEU A 194 18.68 -9.21 -11.56
C LEU A 194 17.68 -8.32 -12.30
N LYS A 195 17.98 -7.88 -13.53
CA LYS A 195 17.06 -7.05 -14.33
C LYS A 195 15.94 -7.83 -15.01
N HIS A 196 16.02 -9.17 -15.08
CA HIS A 196 15.10 -9.94 -15.93
C HIS A 196 14.16 -10.90 -15.19
N ASN A 197 14.35 -11.13 -13.89
CA ASN A 197 13.52 -12.03 -13.08
C ASN A 197 12.95 -11.32 -11.85
N ALA A 198 12.04 -10.36 -12.07
CA ALA A 198 11.17 -9.83 -11.01
C ALA A 198 9.93 -10.73 -10.89
N SER A 199 10.13 -11.96 -10.43
CA SER A 199 9.07 -12.96 -10.26
C SER A 199 9.06 -13.46 -8.82
N HIS A 200 7.95 -13.18 -8.14
CA HIS A 200 7.43 -13.89 -6.96
C HIS A 200 8.35 -14.05 -5.75
N SER A 201 8.41 -13.01 -4.90
CA SER A 201 8.70 -13.20 -3.47
C SER A 201 7.46 -12.90 -2.63
N GLY A 202 7.17 -13.78 -1.67
CA GLY A 202 6.11 -13.63 -0.68
C GLY A 202 6.41 -12.50 0.31
N PHE A 203 5.36 -12.03 0.97
CA PHE A 203 5.47 -10.86 1.87
C PHE A 203 6.45 -11.09 3.01
N CYS A 204 6.51 -12.28 3.60
CA CYS A 204 7.46 -12.55 4.68
C CYS A 204 8.90 -12.36 4.20
N ARG A 205 9.22 -12.78 2.98
CA ARG A 205 10.54 -12.58 2.36
C ARG A 205 10.81 -11.12 2.05
N GLU A 206 9.84 -10.42 1.45
CA GLU A 206 9.96 -8.97 1.20
C GLU A 206 10.13 -8.19 2.51
N PHE A 207 9.32 -8.48 3.53
CA PHE A 207 9.41 -7.90 4.86
C PHE A 207 10.75 -8.22 5.54
N LEU A 208 11.23 -9.46 5.47
CA LEU A 208 12.53 -9.83 6.01
C LEU A 208 13.67 -9.09 5.29
N GLU A 209 13.59 -8.98 3.97
CA GLU A 209 14.57 -8.22 3.17
C GLU A 209 14.51 -6.72 3.50
N ILE A 210 13.33 -6.18 3.76
CA ILE A 210 13.15 -4.80 4.27
C ILE A 210 13.84 -4.63 5.62
N VAL A 211 13.62 -5.53 6.58
CA VAL A 211 14.27 -5.49 7.89
C VAL A 211 15.80 -5.60 7.75
N LYS A 212 16.29 -6.54 6.93
CA LYS A 212 17.74 -6.71 6.68
C LYS A 212 18.37 -5.48 6.04
N ARG A 213 17.71 -4.85 5.07
CA ARG A 213 18.18 -3.61 4.42
C ARG A 213 18.19 -2.44 5.39
N THR A 214 17.23 -2.38 6.31
CA THR A 214 17.15 -1.35 7.33
C THR A 214 18.29 -1.51 8.34
N VAL A 215 18.55 -2.74 8.81
CA VAL A 215 19.65 -3.04 9.76
C VAL A 215 21.04 -2.85 9.15
N LYS A 216 21.23 -3.13 7.85
CA LYS A 216 22.53 -2.90 7.17
C LYS A 216 22.87 -1.42 6.94
N ASN A 217 21.89 -0.52 7.00
CA ASN A 217 22.08 0.91 6.77
C ASN A 217 22.07 1.74 8.09
N ILE A 218 22.07 1.07 9.24
CA ILE A 218 22.29 1.63 10.58
C ILE A 218 23.71 1.27 11.00
#